data_AF-A0A8I1UDJ5-F1
#
_entry.id   AF-A0A8I1UDJ5-F1
#
_cell.length_a   1.000
_cell.length_b   1.000
_cell.length_c   1.000
_cell.angle_alpha   90.00
_cell.angle_beta   90.00
_cell.angle_gamma   90.00
#
_symmetry.space_group_name_H-M   'P 1'
#
loop_
_entity.id
_entity.type
_entity.pdbx_description
1 polymer ?
#
loop_
_entity_poly.entity_id
_entity_poly.type
_entity_poly.pdbx_seq_one_letter_code
_entity_poly.pdbx_strand_id
1 'polypeptide(L)'
;MSRAALVLRRSYTGHPRPEDDDKFWKVIYRGLYVGSIAQQQGPSGDEPHWTWTINIHAGELANGVRQATPTEGRAATREGCLPAFRKAFERYLIFIGEEGWAAHVEHMRRIGSNAETKRY
;
A
#
# COMPACT_ATOMS: atom_id res chain seq x y z
N MET A 1 1.58 -6.91 22.58
CA MET A 1 2.01 -7.10 21.17
C MET A 1 2.72 -5.85 20.70
N SER A 2 3.96 -5.93 20.22
CA SER A 2 4.66 -4.77 19.64
C SER A 2 3.94 -4.31 18.37
N ARG A 3 3.51 -3.05 18.32
CA ARG A 3 2.87 -2.44 17.14
C ARG A 3 3.97 -2.23 16.10
N ALA A 4 4.17 -3.22 15.22
CA ALA A 4 5.15 -3.11 14.15
C ALA A 4 4.90 -1.83 13.34
N ALA A 5 5.97 -1.07 13.08
CA ALA A 5 5.85 0.22 12.42
C ALA A 5 5.58 0.05 10.91
N LEU A 6 4.72 0.92 10.38
CA LEU A 6 4.63 1.14 8.94
C LEU A 6 5.83 1.96 8.48
N VAL A 7 6.51 1.49 7.43
CA VAL A 7 7.67 2.15 6.83
C VAL A 7 7.29 2.62 5.42
N LEU A 8 7.66 3.86 5.09
CA LEU A 8 7.56 4.38 3.73
C LEU A 8 8.87 4.17 2.99
N ARG A 9 8.80 3.60 1.79
CA ARG A 9 9.95 3.40 0.89
C ARG A 9 9.64 3.95 -0.49
N ARG A 10 10.54 4.72 -1.10
CA ARG A 10 10.38 5.17 -2.49
C ARG A 10 10.24 3.97 -3.42
N SER A 11 9.29 4.04 -4.35
CA SER A 11 9.03 2.96 -5.31
C SER A 11 10.08 2.88 -6.40
N TYR A 12 10.58 4.04 -6.85
CA TYR A 12 11.55 4.18 -7.92
C TYR A 12 12.76 4.95 -7.42
N THR A 13 13.94 4.49 -7.82
CA THR A 13 15.20 5.23 -7.73
C THR A 13 15.74 5.26 -9.15
N GLY A 14 15.41 6.29 -9.92
CA GLY A 14 15.74 6.37 -11.35
C GLY A 14 14.53 6.29 -12.27
N HIS A 15 13.44 6.98 -11.91
CA HIS A 15 12.39 7.25 -12.88
C HIS A 15 12.98 8.04 -14.08
N PRO A 16 12.53 7.82 -15.33
CA PRO A 16 13.03 8.56 -16.50
C PRO A 16 12.90 10.08 -16.37
N ARG A 17 12.01 10.52 -15.47
CA ARG A 17 11.83 11.90 -15.02
C ARG A 17 12.18 11.97 -13.53
N PRO A 18 13.38 12.46 -13.16
CA PRO A 18 13.82 12.53 -11.77
C PRO A 18 12.88 13.30 -10.85
N GLU A 19 12.15 14.29 -11.37
CA GLU A 19 11.14 15.06 -10.65
C GLU A 19 9.93 14.22 -10.18
N ASP A 20 9.76 13.01 -10.73
CA ASP A 20 8.71 12.06 -10.34
C ASP A 20 9.19 11.03 -9.31
N ASP A 21 10.49 10.97 -8.98
CA ASP A 21 11.04 9.99 -8.02
C ASP A 21 10.38 10.10 -6.63
N ASP A 22 9.91 11.30 -6.29
CA ASP A 22 9.23 11.59 -5.02
C ASP A 22 7.71 11.39 -5.06
N LYS A 23 7.12 11.04 -6.20
CA LYS A 23 5.66 10.94 -6.37
C LYS A 23 5.09 9.55 -6.06
N PHE A 24 5.93 8.53 -5.82
CA PHE A 24 5.48 7.16 -5.62
C PHE A 24 6.16 6.48 -4.43
N TRP A 25 5.36 6.06 -3.46
CA TRP A 25 5.81 5.46 -2.22
C TRP A 25 5.12 4.12 -1.96
N LYS A 26 5.91 3.15 -1.52
CA LYS A 26 5.46 1.87 -0.98
C LYS A 26 5.27 2.00 0.51
N VAL A 27 4.17 1.46 1.01
CA VAL A 27 3.94 1.24 2.43
C VAL A 27 4.32 -0.19 2.76
N ILE A 28 5.26 -0.33 3.70
CA ILE A 28 5.81 -1.62 4.12
C ILE A 28 5.40 -1.89 5.57
N TYR A 29 4.91 -3.10 5.83
CA TYR A 29 4.58 -3.61 7.16
C TYR A 29 5.23 -4.98 7.36
N ARG A 30 5.99 -5.14 8.45
CA ARG A 30 6.73 -6.40 8.74
C ARG A 30 7.56 -6.90 7.55
N GLY A 31 8.19 -5.98 6.81
CA GLY A 31 9.01 -6.29 5.63
C GLY A 31 8.23 -6.55 4.34
N LEU A 32 6.90 -6.56 4.37
CA LEU A 32 6.06 -6.83 3.21
C LEU A 32 5.36 -5.58 2.68
N TYR A 33 5.18 -5.52 1.36
CA TYR A 33 4.41 -4.47 0.70
C TYR A 33 2.92 -4.64 1.01
N VAL A 34 2.29 -3.60 1.57
CA VAL A 34 0.88 -3.63 1.99
C VAL A 34 0.03 -2.56 1.34
N GLY A 35 0.63 -1.67 0.54
CA GLY A 35 -0.07 -0.55 -0.06
C GLY A 35 0.86 0.49 -0.63
N SER A 36 0.29 1.52 -1.24
CA SER A 36 1.02 2.61 -1.86
C SER A 36 0.44 3.97 -1.47
N ILE A 37 1.29 4.98 -1.54
CA ILE A 37 0.93 6.40 -1.50
C ILE A 37 1.52 7.03 -2.75
N ALA A 38 0.71 7.69 -3.55
CA ALA A 38 1.16 8.30 -4.80
C ALA A 38 0.54 9.67 -5.01
N GLN A 39 1.28 10.58 -5.63
CA GLN A 39 0.72 11.84 -6.12
C GLN A 39 0.01 11.57 -7.44
N GLN A 40 -1.24 12.00 -7.53
CA GLN A 40 -2.04 11.97 -8.76
C GLN A 40 -2.15 13.37 -9.31
N GLN A 41 -2.00 13.49 -10.63
CA GLN A 41 -2.39 14.70 -11.35
C GLN A 41 -3.90 14.63 -11.54
N GLY A 42 -4.60 15.67 -11.08
CA GLY A 42 -6.03 15.81 -11.34
C GLY A 42 -6.31 16.20 -12.79
N PRO A 43 -7.60 16.35 -13.15
CA PRO A 43 -8.00 17.05 -14.37
C PRO A 43 -7.27 18.40 -14.53
N SER A 44 -7.08 18.85 -15.77
CA SER A 44 -6.44 20.15 -16.05
C SER A 44 -7.14 21.28 -15.30
N GLY A 45 -6.45 21.87 -14.32
CA GLY A 45 -6.96 22.95 -13.46
C GLY A 45 -7.04 22.59 -11.98
N ASP A 46 -7.04 21.30 -11.64
CA ASP A 46 -7.03 20.85 -10.25
C ASP A 46 -5.61 20.79 -9.69
N GLU A 47 -5.46 21.14 -8.42
CA GLU A 47 -4.18 20.95 -7.73
C GLU A 47 -3.86 19.44 -7.61
N PRO A 48 -2.59 19.04 -7.76
CA PRO A 48 -2.16 17.68 -7.51
C PRO A 48 -2.55 17.25 -6.10
N HIS A 49 -3.05 16.03 -5.97
CA HIS A 49 -3.41 15.47 -4.67
C HIS A 49 -2.71 14.14 -4.46
N TRP A 50 -2.60 13.74 -3.19
CA TRP A 50 -2.05 12.46 -2.82
C TRP A 50 -3.16 11.46 -2.63
N THR A 51 -2.96 10.26 -3.15
CA THR A 51 -3.83 9.11 -2.90
C THR A 51 -3.08 8.06 -2.11
N TRP A 52 -3.83 7.23 -1.40
CA TRP A 52 -3.33 6.02 -0.76
C TRP A 52 -4.24 4.85 -1.08
N THR A 53 -3.65 3.66 -1.18
CA THR A 53 -4.38 2.42 -1.50
C THR A 53 -3.79 1.25 -0.71
N ILE A 54 -4.65 0.44 -0.09
CA ILE A 54 -4.29 -0.82 0.58
C ILE A 54 -4.25 -1.93 -0.46
N ASN A 55 -3.12 -2.64 -0.53
CA ASN A 55 -2.89 -3.74 -1.46
C ASN A 55 -2.56 -5.02 -0.66
N ILE A 56 -3.60 -5.67 -0.15
CA ILE A 56 -3.52 -6.93 0.59
C ILE A 56 -4.24 -8.03 -0.18
N HIS A 57 -3.62 -9.20 -0.23
CA HIS A 57 -4.13 -10.38 -0.94
C HIS A 57 -4.59 -11.43 0.08
N ALA A 58 -5.80 -11.28 0.62
CA ALA A 58 -6.38 -12.19 1.61
C ALA A 58 -7.39 -13.19 1.03
N GLY A 59 -7.52 -13.27 -0.30
CA GLY A 59 -8.49 -14.15 -0.96
C GLY A 59 -9.93 -13.82 -0.56
N GLU A 60 -10.75 -14.84 -0.31
CA GLU A 60 -12.15 -14.69 0.08
C GLU A 60 -12.32 -13.98 1.44
N LEU A 61 -11.30 -13.99 2.30
CA LEU A 61 -11.33 -13.29 3.60
C LEU A 61 -11.36 -11.76 3.46
N ALA A 62 -11.05 -11.22 2.27
CA ALA A 62 -11.24 -9.79 1.97
C ALA A 62 -12.63 -9.46 1.41
N ASN A 63 -13.52 -10.44 1.23
CA ASN A 63 -14.86 -10.19 0.70
C ASN A 63 -15.63 -9.27 1.64
N GLY A 64 -16.16 -8.16 1.09
CA GLY A 64 -16.89 -7.17 1.88
C GLY A 64 -16.03 -6.21 2.68
N VAL A 65 -14.70 -6.27 2.61
CA VAL A 65 -13.81 -5.40 3.42
C VAL A 65 -14.09 -3.90 3.26
N ARG A 66 -14.56 -3.48 2.08
CA ARG A 66 -14.97 -2.08 1.80
C ARG A 66 -16.14 -1.59 2.66
N GLN A 67 -16.94 -2.50 3.20
CA GLN A 67 -18.02 -2.17 4.16
C GLN A 67 -17.47 -1.93 5.56
N ALA A 68 -16.34 -2.55 5.92
CA ALA A 68 -15.70 -2.40 7.23
C ALA A 68 -14.71 -1.23 7.28
N THR A 69 -13.99 -0.97 6.19
CA THR A 69 -12.99 0.10 6.13
C THR A 69 -12.73 0.56 4.70
N PRO A 70 -12.41 1.85 4.47
CA PRO A 70 -11.93 2.30 3.16
C PRO A 70 -10.65 1.57 2.78
N THR A 71 -10.54 1.16 1.51
CA THR A 71 -9.31 0.55 0.95
C THR A 71 -8.45 1.56 0.21
N GLU A 72 -8.97 2.76 0.01
CA GLU A 72 -8.30 3.86 -0.65
C GLU A 72 -8.81 5.21 -0.11
N GLY A 73 -8.05 6.27 -0.36
CA GLY A 73 -8.44 7.62 -0.01
C GLY A 73 -7.48 8.66 -0.56
N ARG A 74 -7.74 9.93 -0.24
CA ARG A 74 -6.96 11.09 -0.71
C ARG A 74 -6.63 12.08 0.41
N ALA A 75 -5.53 12.82 0.24
CA ALA A 75 -5.12 13.92 1.09
C ALA A 75 -4.36 14.97 0.26
N ALA A 76 -4.19 16.18 0.82
CA ALA A 76 -3.41 17.24 0.18
C ALA A 76 -1.90 16.96 0.17
N THR A 77 -1.41 16.16 1.13
CA THR A 77 0.02 15.85 1.29
C THR A 77 0.26 14.36 1.50
N ARG A 78 1.48 13.90 1.17
CA ARG A 78 1.95 12.55 1.44
C ARG A 78 1.86 12.21 2.93
N GLU A 79 2.27 13.15 3.79
CA GLU A 79 2.24 13.03 5.24
C GLU A 79 0.80 12.90 5.75
N GLY A 80 -0.17 13.55 5.10
CA GLY A 80 -1.58 13.41 5.40
C GLY A 80 -2.16 12.03 5.03
N CYS A 81 -1.64 11.39 3.99
CA CYS A 81 -2.06 10.04 3.59
C CYS A 81 -1.68 8.97 4.63
N LEU A 82 -0.49 9.05 5.25
CA LEU A 82 0.03 7.96 6.09
C LEU A 82 -0.83 7.67 7.34
N PRO A 83 -1.31 8.66 8.12
CA PRO A 83 -2.22 8.40 9.24
C PRO A 83 -3.56 7.81 8.80
N ALA A 84 -4.12 8.29 7.68
CA ALA A 84 -5.37 7.78 7.12
C ALA A 84 -5.22 6.32 6.67
N PHE A 85 -4.14 6.02 5.93
CA PHE A 85 -3.75 4.67 5.55
C PHE A 85 -3.60 3.79 6.79
N ARG A 86 -2.85 4.23 7.81
CA ARG A 86 -2.62 3.43 9.04
C ARG A 86 -3.92 3.04 9.70
N LYS A 87 -4.83 4.00 9.91
CA LYS A 87 -6.12 3.76 10.55
C LYS A 87 -6.98 2.76 9.75
N ALA A 88 -7.00 2.91 8.43
CA ALA A 88 -7.73 2.00 7.55
C ALA A 88 -7.10 0.60 7.53
N PHE A 89 -5.78 0.53 7.48
CA PHE A 89 -5.01 -0.71 7.47
C PHE A 89 -5.18 -1.50 8.78
N GLU A 90 -5.20 -0.84 9.93
CA GLU A 90 -5.45 -1.51 11.22
C GLU A 90 -6.84 -2.15 11.26
N ARG A 91 -7.86 -1.49 10.72
CA ARG A 91 -9.20 -2.08 10.58
C ARG A 91 -9.23 -3.21 9.57
N TYR A 92 -8.50 -3.07 8.47
CA TYR A 92 -8.36 -4.12 7.47
C TYR A 92 -7.75 -5.38 8.08
N LEU A 93 -6.67 -5.25 8.87
CA LEU A 93 -6.02 -6.38 9.55
C LEU A 93 -6.95 -7.07 10.54
N ILE A 94 -7.74 -6.31 11.29
CA ILE A 94 -8.76 -6.87 12.19
C ILE A 94 -9.81 -7.65 11.40
N PHE A 95 -10.27 -7.11 10.27
CA PHE A 95 -11.31 -7.72 9.44
C PHE A 95 -10.87 -9.07 8.86
N ILE A 96 -9.66 -9.14 8.29
CA ILE A 96 -9.17 -10.37 7.64
C ILE A 96 -8.60 -11.41 8.62
N GLY A 97 -8.31 -11.00 9.86
CA GLY A 97 -7.71 -11.84 10.89
C GLY A 97 -6.31 -12.37 10.53
N GLU A 98 -5.82 -13.32 11.35
CA GLU A 98 -4.51 -13.93 11.17
C GLU A 98 -4.43 -14.77 9.89
N GLU A 99 -5.51 -15.47 9.54
CA GLU A 99 -5.59 -16.30 8.33
C GLU A 99 -5.46 -15.47 7.05
N GLY A 100 -6.14 -14.32 6.98
CA GLY A 100 -6.05 -13.44 5.82
C GLY A 100 -4.69 -12.77 5.71
N TRP A 101 -4.05 -12.46 6.84
CA TRP A 101 -2.66 -12.02 6.84
C TRP A 101 -1.72 -13.11 6.33
N ALA A 102 -1.89 -14.36 6.78
CA ALA A 102 -1.08 -15.48 6.32
C ALA A 102 -1.21 -15.72 4.80
N ALA A 103 -2.42 -15.58 4.25
CA ALA A 103 -2.67 -15.64 2.81
C ALA A 103 -1.88 -14.57 2.04
N HIS A 104 -1.81 -13.35 2.57
CA HIS A 104 -1.02 -12.28 1.96
C HIS A 104 0.49 -12.53 2.05
N VAL A 105 0.98 -13.05 3.18
CA VAL A 105 2.39 -13.45 3.32
C VAL A 105 2.77 -14.49 2.26
N GLU A 106 1.95 -15.52 2.09
CA GLU A 106 2.18 -16.55 1.07
C GLU A 106 2.13 -15.99 -0.35
N HIS A 107 1.19 -15.08 -0.62
CA HIS A 107 1.12 -14.38 -1.90
C HIS A 107 2.41 -13.59 -2.20
N MET A 108 2.91 -12.82 -1.23
CA MET A 108 4.14 -12.04 -1.37
C MET A 108 5.36 -12.93 -1.57
N ARG A 109 5.42 -14.09 -0.89
CA ARG A 109 6.46 -15.10 -1.09
C ARG A 109 6.49 -15.61 -2.54
N ARG A 110 5.32 -15.94 -3.11
CA ARG A 110 5.20 -16.39 -4.50
C ARG A 110 5.65 -15.34 -5.51
N ILE A 111 5.25 -14.07 -5.32
CA ILE A 111 5.69 -12.98 -6.21
C ILE A 111 7.20 -12.76 -6.09
N GLY A 112 7.75 -12.83 -4.88
CA GLY A 112 9.20 -12.75 -4.63
C GLY A 112 9.97 -13.81 -5.42
N SER A 113 9.57 -15.09 -5.29
CA SER A 113 10.18 -16.19 -6.06
C SER A 113 10.04 -16.01 -7.58
N ASN A 114 8.88 -15.56 -8.06
CA ASN A 114 8.65 -15.37 -9.49
C ASN A 114 9.47 -14.22 -10.09
N ALA A 115 9.81 -13.20 -9.30
CA ALA A 115 10.67 -12.10 -9.73
C ALA A 115 12.14 -12.54 -9.91
N GLU A 116 12.58 -13.53 -9.13
CA GLU A 116 13.91 -14.13 -9.27
C GLU A 116 14.00 -15.03 -10.51
N THR A 117 12.95 -15.81 -10.80
CA THR A 117 12.89 -16.68 -11.98
C THR A 117 12.88 -15.93 -13.32
N LYS A 118 12.27 -14.74 -13.38
CA LYS A 118 12.20 -13.92 -14.62
C LYS A 118 13.49 -13.15 -14.95
N ARG A 119 14.54 -13.27 -14.14
CA ARG A 119 15.83 -12.58 -14.32
C ARG A 119 16.90 -13.45 -15.00
N TYR A 120 16.52 -14.59 -15.55
CA TYR A 120 17.39 -15.52 -16.29
C TYR A 120 16.95 -15.64 -17.74
#